data_AF-A0A7V2VK65-F1
#
_entry.id   AF-A0A7V2VK65-F1
#
_cell.length_a   1.000
_cell.length_b   1.000
_cell.length_c   1.000
_cell.angle_alpha   90.00
_cell.angle_beta   90.00
_cell.angle_gamma   90.00
#
_symmetry.space_group_name_H-M   'P 1'
#
loop_
_entity.id
_entity.type
_entity.pdbx_description
1 polymer ?
#
loop_
_entity_poly.entity_id
_entity_poly.type
_entity_poly.pdbx_seq_one_letter_code
_entity_poly.pdbx_strand_id
1 'polypeptide(L)'
;MSKPLVATEDLEAVIRRMPEAFTILDFVEAFQQMFPDLWRGLVERYGLYGSGTRYSALTYLSNRLSAYSRRKTPGLLEPTPVGWKPEEGRYLRRTTREERKRFGSPWIVIYRRREEKQ
;
A
#
# COMPACT_ATOMS: atom_id res chain seq x y z
N MET A 1 17.41 -13.06 -8.09
CA MET A 1 16.19 -12.26 -7.87
C MET A 1 16.59 -10.79 -7.75
N SER A 2 15.98 -9.88 -8.52
CA SER A 2 16.25 -8.44 -8.38
C SER A 2 15.81 -7.97 -7.00
N LYS A 3 16.66 -7.19 -6.31
CA LYS A 3 16.30 -6.57 -5.04
C LYS A 3 15.05 -5.68 -5.24
N PRO A 4 14.10 -5.68 -4.29
CA PRO A 4 12.98 -4.75 -4.34
C PRO A 4 13.45 -3.28 -4.36
N LEU A 5 12.72 -2.42 -5.08
CA LEU A 5 13.02 -0.98 -5.19
C LEU A 5 12.77 -0.18 -3.90
N VAL A 6 11.84 -0.66 -3.08
CA VAL A 6 11.58 -0.10 -1.75
C VAL A 6 12.03 -1.11 -0.71
N ALA A 7 12.86 -0.73 0.26
CA ALA A 7 13.32 -1.66 1.28
C ALA A 7 12.18 -2.02 2.25
N THR A 8 12.32 -3.10 3.02
CA THR A 8 11.30 -3.43 4.03
C THR A 8 11.30 -2.39 5.15
N GLU A 9 12.48 -1.88 5.48
CA GLU A 9 12.76 -0.87 6.48
C GLU A 9 12.05 0.45 6.13
N ASP A 10 12.05 0.84 4.85
CA ASP A 10 11.33 2.04 4.37
C ASP A 10 9.82 1.87 4.52
N LEU A 11 9.29 0.67 4.20
CA LEU A 11 7.87 0.38 4.43
C LEU A 11 7.52 0.48 5.91
N GLU A 12 8.33 -0.12 6.79
CA GLU A 12 8.11 -0.08 8.23
C GLU A 12 8.20 1.34 8.79
N ALA A 13 9.12 2.17 8.30
CA ALA A 13 9.24 3.57 8.68
C ALA A 13 7.94 4.35 8.40
N VAL A 14 7.31 4.12 7.25
CA VAL A 14 6.02 4.74 6.94
C VAL A 14 4.89 4.13 7.75
N ILE A 15 4.81 2.79 7.86
CA ILE A 15 3.75 2.09 8.61
C ILE A 15 3.68 2.58 10.06
N ARG A 16 4.83 2.83 10.72
CA ARG A 16 4.87 3.35 12.10
C ARG A 16 4.20 4.73 12.26
N ARG A 17 4.15 5.54 11.21
CA ARG A 17 3.49 6.85 11.23
C ARG A 17 2.02 6.82 10.80
N MET A 18 1.55 5.69 10.29
CA MET A 18 0.18 5.56 9.85
C MET A 18 -0.78 5.45 11.05
N PRO A 19 -2.04 5.92 10.90
CA PRO A 19 -3.09 5.61 11.86
C PRO A 19 -3.33 4.09 11.92
N GLU A 20 -4.10 3.66 12.92
CA GLU A 20 -4.41 2.23 13.11
C GLU A 20 -4.97 1.56 11.84
N ALA A 21 -5.83 2.27 11.10
CA ALA A 21 -6.37 1.81 9.83
C ALA A 21 -6.09 2.83 8.72
N PHE A 22 -5.55 2.37 7.60
CA PHE A 22 -5.18 3.24 6.47
C PHE A 22 -5.27 2.49 5.14
N THR A 23 -5.31 3.23 4.03
CA THR A 23 -5.32 2.71 2.67
C THR A 23 -4.00 2.94 1.96
N ILE A 24 -3.85 2.37 0.76
CA ILE A 24 -2.69 2.66 -0.09
C ILE A 24 -2.55 4.15 -0.44
N LEU A 25 -3.65 4.90 -0.52
CA LEU A 25 -3.60 6.32 -0.85
C LEU A 25 -3.03 7.13 0.32
N ASP A 26 -3.48 6.84 1.55
CA ASP A 26 -2.93 7.44 2.78
C ASP A 26 -1.44 7.10 2.92
N PHE A 27 -1.08 5.83 2.68
CA PHE A 27 0.30 5.38 2.74
C PHE A 27 1.19 6.13 1.73
N VAL A 28 0.72 6.32 0.50
CA VAL A 28 1.50 7.00 -0.54
C VAL A 28 1.68 8.47 -0.23
N GLU A 29 0.69 9.13 0.36
CA GLU A 29 0.83 10.53 0.80
C GLU A 29 1.93 10.67 1.87
N ALA A 30 1.97 9.77 2.86
CA ALA A 30 3.06 9.74 3.83
C ALA A 30 4.41 9.33 3.20
N PHE A 31 4.42 8.34 2.30
CA PHE A 31 5.62 7.87 1.61
C PHE A 31 6.26 8.96 0.75
N GLN A 32 5.45 9.76 0.04
CA GLN A 32 5.90 10.90 -0.75
C GLN A 32 6.61 11.96 0.08
N GLN A 33 6.10 12.21 1.29
CA GLN A 33 6.70 13.20 2.21
C GLN A 33 8.02 12.69 2.81
N MET A 34 8.10 11.39 3.11
CA MET A 34 9.29 10.80 3.74
C MET A 34 10.38 10.44 2.74
N PHE A 35 10.01 9.98 1.56
CA PHE A 35 10.92 9.43 0.55
C PHE A 35 10.61 9.97 -0.86
N PRO A 36 10.70 11.30 -1.08
CA PRO A 36 10.30 11.93 -2.34
C PRO A 36 11.10 11.42 -3.55
N ASP A 37 12.39 11.13 -3.40
CA ASP A 37 13.22 10.62 -4.49
C ASP A 37 12.91 9.16 -4.84
N LEU A 38 12.65 8.31 -3.85
CA LEU A 38 12.17 6.94 -4.10
C LEU A 38 10.82 6.96 -4.80
N TRP A 39 9.92 7.85 -4.38
CA TRP A 39 8.64 8.03 -5.05
C TRP A 39 8.83 8.44 -6.52
N ARG A 40 9.69 9.42 -6.79
CA ARG A 40 9.99 9.85 -8.16
C ARG A 40 10.47 8.68 -9.02
N GLY A 41 11.43 7.89 -8.52
CA GLY A 41 11.92 6.70 -9.23
C GLY A 41 10.86 5.63 -9.47
N LEU A 42 9.91 5.44 -8.55
CA LEU A 42 8.77 4.55 -8.76
C LEU A 42 7.84 5.07 -9.85
N VAL A 43 7.55 6.37 -9.87
CA VAL A 43 6.69 6.99 -10.90
C VAL A 43 7.37 6.97 -12.27
N GLU A 44 8.67 7.23 -12.36
CA GLU A 44 9.42 7.14 -13.62
C GLU A 44 9.40 5.72 -14.18
N ARG A 45 9.52 4.70 -13.31
CA ARG A 45 9.56 3.30 -13.74
C ARG A 45 8.19 2.72 -14.07
N TYR A 46 7.18 3.01 -13.25
CA TYR A 46 5.87 2.36 -13.31
C TYR A 46 4.76 3.28 -13.78
N GLY A 47 4.95 4.59 -13.75
CA GLY A 47 3.90 5.56 -14.04
C GLY A 47 2.83 5.64 -12.96
N LEU A 48 1.93 6.61 -13.14
CA LEU A 48 0.70 6.73 -12.36
C LEU A 48 -0.43 5.94 -13.02
N TYR A 49 -1.52 5.70 -12.29
CA TYR A 49 -2.71 5.12 -12.89
C TYR A 49 -3.18 5.98 -14.08
N GLY A 50 -3.56 5.32 -15.19
CA GLY A 50 -3.96 5.99 -16.43
C GLY A 50 -2.81 6.45 -17.33
N SER A 51 -1.54 6.26 -16.94
CA SER A 51 -0.37 6.63 -17.76
C SER A 51 -0.06 5.68 -18.94
N GLY A 52 -0.91 4.69 -19.21
CA GLY A 52 -0.72 3.69 -20.26
C GLY A 52 0.13 2.48 -19.85
N THR A 53 0.73 2.49 -18.66
CA THR A 53 1.41 1.31 -18.10
C THR A 53 0.41 0.35 -17.47
N ARG A 54 0.64 -0.96 -17.61
CA ARG A 54 -0.21 -2.00 -16.99
C ARG A 54 -0.08 -2.06 -15.46
N TYR A 55 0.98 -1.46 -14.92
CA TYR A 55 1.37 -1.63 -13.52
C TYR A 55 1.87 -0.30 -12.95
N SER A 56 1.05 0.34 -12.11
CA SER A 56 1.34 1.67 -11.56
C SER A 56 2.18 1.62 -10.28
N ALA A 57 2.78 2.76 -9.91
CA ALA A 57 3.49 2.91 -8.63
C ALA A 57 2.59 2.57 -7.41
N LEU A 58 1.29 2.92 -7.47
CA LEU A 58 0.31 2.55 -6.43
C LEU A 58 0.10 1.03 -6.37
N THR A 59 0.02 0.37 -7.52
CA THR A 59 -0.11 -1.09 -7.61
C THR A 59 1.15 -1.77 -7.05
N TYR A 60 2.33 -1.23 -7.37
CA TYR A 60 3.60 -1.71 -6.80
C TYR A 60 3.59 -1.65 -5.26
N LEU A 61 3.31 -0.49 -4.68
CA LEU A 61 3.31 -0.31 -3.23
C LEU A 61 2.21 -1.12 -2.54
N SER A 62 1.01 -1.19 -3.13
CA SER A 62 -0.09 -2.04 -2.63
C SER A 62 0.34 -3.51 -2.54
N ASN A 63 0.96 -4.02 -3.60
CA ASN A 63 1.49 -5.39 -3.60
C ASN A 63 2.60 -5.60 -2.57
N ARG A 64 3.45 -4.58 -2.35
CA ARG A 64 4.48 -4.64 -1.30
C ARG A 64 3.88 -4.69 0.09
N LEU A 65 2.87 -3.87 0.39
CA LEU A 65 2.17 -3.90 1.68
C LEU A 65 1.42 -5.22 1.90
N SER A 66 0.72 -5.72 0.88
CA SER A 66 0.01 -7.01 0.98
C SER A 66 0.98 -8.20 1.08
N ALA A 67 2.17 -8.13 0.49
CA ALA A 67 3.21 -9.15 0.70
C ALA A 67 3.80 -9.04 2.11
N TYR A 68 4.06 -7.82 2.59
CA TYR A 68 4.56 -7.55 3.93
C TYR A 68 3.62 -8.07 5.01
N SER A 69 2.32 -7.77 4.90
CA SER A 69 1.30 -8.15 5.89
C SER A 69 1.18 -9.68 6.07
N ARG A 70 1.46 -10.44 5.00
CA ARG A 70 1.35 -11.91 4.97
C ARG A 70 2.67 -12.63 5.20
N ARG A 71 3.74 -11.92 5.58
CA ARG A 71 5.05 -12.52 5.82
C ARG A 71 4.97 -13.51 7.00
N LYS A 72 5.82 -14.54 6.99
CA LYS A 72 5.82 -15.61 8.01
C LYS A 72 6.15 -15.09 9.42
N THR A 73 7.00 -14.07 9.50
CA THR A 73 7.33 -13.41 10.77
C THR A 73 6.33 -12.29 11.04
N PRO A 74 5.75 -12.18 12.25
CA PRO A 74 4.88 -11.06 12.58
C PRO A 74 5.52 -9.72 12.22
N GLY A 75 4.77 -8.86 11.52
CA GLY A 75 5.18 -7.49 11.22
C GLY A 75 4.23 -6.48 11.81
N LEU A 76 4.39 -5.24 11.39
CA LEU A 76 3.60 -4.11 11.88
C LEU A 76 2.14 -4.11 11.40
N LEU A 77 1.78 -5.00 10.46
CA LEU A 77 0.43 -5.08 9.90
C LEU A 77 -0.27 -6.39 10.26
N GLU A 78 -1.58 -6.32 10.43
CA GLU A 78 -2.44 -7.50 10.39
C GLU A 78 -2.38 -8.16 9.00
N PRO A 79 -2.42 -9.50 8.91
CA PRO A 79 -2.44 -10.18 7.63
C PRO A 79 -3.70 -9.83 6.85
N THR A 80 -3.53 -9.27 5.66
CA THR A 80 -4.64 -9.04 4.75
C THR A 80 -5.10 -10.36 4.14
N PRO A 81 -6.42 -10.61 4.01
CA PRO A 81 -6.93 -11.83 3.41
C PRO A 81 -6.51 -12.02 1.94
N VAL A 82 -6.55 -13.26 1.46
CA VAL A 82 -6.22 -13.63 0.08
C VAL A 82 -7.52 -13.95 -0.66
N GLY A 83 -7.68 -13.41 -1.88
CA GLY A 83 -8.86 -13.69 -2.69
C GLY A 83 -10.08 -12.86 -2.31
N TRP A 84 -9.87 -11.54 -2.24
CA TRP A 84 -10.82 -10.51 -1.81
C TRP A 84 -12.27 -10.78 -2.20
N LYS A 85 -13.14 -10.79 -1.20
CA LYS A 85 -14.60 -10.77 -1.39
C LYS A 85 -15.19 -9.51 -0.77
N PRO A 86 -16.28 -8.95 -1.33
CA PRO A 86 -16.99 -7.81 -0.75
C PRO A 86 -17.38 -8.00 0.73
N GLU A 87 -17.56 -9.26 1.15
CA GLU A 87 -17.95 -9.69 2.49
C GLU A 87 -16.83 -9.52 3.54
N GLU A 88 -15.58 -9.27 3.14
CA GLU A 88 -14.44 -9.05 4.04
C GLU A 88 -14.35 -7.61 4.57
N GLY A 89 -15.51 -7.01 4.88
CA GLY A 89 -15.70 -5.56 5.04
C GLY A 89 -14.80 -4.84 6.04
N ARG A 90 -14.10 -5.55 6.94
CA ARG A 90 -13.10 -4.95 7.85
C ARG A 90 -11.76 -4.61 7.18
N TYR A 91 -11.44 -5.22 6.04
CA TYR A 91 -10.19 -5.04 5.28
C TYR A 91 -10.40 -4.48 3.88
N LEU A 92 -11.65 -4.24 3.48
CA LEU A 92 -11.98 -3.74 2.15
C LEU A 92 -13.13 -2.74 2.24
N ARG A 93 -12.99 -1.62 1.54
CA ARG A 93 -14.11 -0.68 1.32
C ARG A 93 -14.21 -0.27 -0.13
N ARG A 94 -15.38 0.26 -0.49
CA ARG A 94 -15.56 0.94 -1.78
C ARG A 94 -14.72 2.21 -1.82
N THR A 95 -14.13 2.47 -2.98
CA THR A 95 -13.48 3.76 -3.26
C THR A 95 -14.53 4.84 -3.53
N THR A 96 -14.24 6.09 -3.17
CA THR A 96 -14.98 7.25 -3.68
C THR A 96 -14.73 7.44 -5.19
N ARG A 97 -15.47 8.37 -5.81
CA ARG A 97 -15.26 8.70 -7.23
C ARG A 97 -13.87 9.29 -7.46
N GLU A 98 -13.40 10.12 -6.54
CA GLU A 98 -12.11 10.80 -6.55
C GLU A 98 -10.96 9.80 -6.37
N GLU A 99 -11.10 8.89 -5.41
CA GLU A 99 -10.14 7.81 -5.20
C GLU A 99 -10.05 6.89 -6.41
N ARG A 100 -11.20 6.56 -7.02
CA ARG A 100 -11.23 5.71 -8.23
C ARG A 100 -10.51 6.37 -9.41
N LYS A 101 -10.55 7.70 -9.55
CA LYS A 101 -9.77 8.40 -10.58
C LYS A 101 -8.26 8.27 -10.35
N ARG A 102 -7.81 8.19 -9.09
CA ARG A 102 -6.39 8.06 -8.72
C ARG A 102 -5.89 6.60 -8.73
N PHE A 103 -6.72 5.67 -8.28
CA PHE A 103 -6.35 4.28 -8.01
C PHE A 103 -6.87 3.28 -9.04
N GLY A 104 -7.99 3.59 -9.71
CA GLY A 104 -8.57 2.78 -10.78
C GLY A 104 -9.50 1.64 -10.35
N SER A 105 -9.32 1.11 -9.13
CA SER A 105 -10.15 0.02 -8.61
C SER A 105 -11.41 0.55 -7.91
N PRO A 106 -12.56 -0.14 -8.01
CA PRO A 106 -13.76 0.18 -7.24
C PRO A 106 -13.68 -0.24 -5.75
N TRP A 107 -12.64 -1.00 -5.39
CA TRP A 107 -12.39 -1.50 -4.05
C TRP A 107 -10.95 -1.17 -3.63
N ILE A 108 -10.78 -0.77 -2.37
CA ILE A 108 -9.48 -0.43 -1.80
C ILE A 108 -9.29 -1.16 -0.47
N VAL A 109 -8.07 -1.65 -0.27
CA VAL A 109 -7.66 -2.38 0.93
C VAL A 109 -7.51 -1.40 2.09
N ILE A 110 -8.02 -1.81 3.24
CA ILE A 110 -7.75 -1.19 4.54
C ILE A 110 -6.69 -2.03 5.23
N TYR A 111 -5.47 -1.51 5.28
CA TYR A 111 -4.38 -2.07 6.08
C TYR A 111 -4.60 -1.66 7.54
N ARG A 112 -4.39 -2.61 8.45
CA ARG A 112 -4.47 -2.36 9.89
C ARG A 112 -3.10 -2.55 10.53
N ARG A 113 -2.64 -1.52 11.24
CA ARG A 113 -1.42 -1.58 12.05
C ARG A 113 -1.70 -2.41 13.28
N ARG A 114 -0.78 -3.31 13.64
CA ARG A 114 -0.82 -3.99 14.93
C ARG A 114 -0.46 -3.00 16.01
N GLU A 115 -1.14 -3.06 17.15
CA GLU A 115 -0.68 -2.38 18.34
C GLU A 115 0.70 -2.93 18.70
N GLU A 116 1.70 -2.06 18.77
CA GLU A 116 2.96 -2.39 19.41
C GLU A 116 2.63 -2.54 20.89
N LYS A 117 2.55 -3.78 21.37
CA LYS A 117 2.56 -4.04 22.82
C LYS A 117 3.89 -3.49 23.33
N GLN A 118 3.82 -2.35 24.02
CA GLN A 118 4.92 -1.83 24.82
C GLN A 118 5.28 -2.83 25.92
#